data_AF-A0A6P0LLE1-F1
#
_entry.id   AF-A0A6P0LLE1-F1
#
_cell.length_a   1.000
_cell.length_b   1.000
_cell.length_c   1.000
_cell.angle_alpha   90.00
_cell.angle_beta   90.00
_cell.angle_gamma   90.00
#
_symmetry.space_group_name_H-M   'P 1'
#
loop_
_entity.id
_entity.type
_entity.pdbx_description
1 polymer ?
#
loop_
_entity_poly.entity_id
_entity_poly.type
_entity_poly.pdbx_seq_one_letter_code
_entity_poly.pdbx_strand_id
1 'polypeptide(L)'
;YLYTPQRCLMCPDYSAEFADISVSDFWVRGEDGEYLHPEGTSMVMCRTERGQKVLQQMRELGYITAMPLGKQEVEASCDHLYRDKRVSPFVRIQWREAQGLSAPQYHLPISPPTKEDHRHEGLRQATFIFSKRKWMRQLMLAIFFSRFGEVFTAVKMRYKAFKAARRLRKQAKKRQKQDPVLDTQ
;
A
#
# COMPACT_ATOMS: atom_id res chain seq x y z
N TYR A 1 -9.56 -9.42 3.76
CA TYR A 1 -10.31 -10.32 4.65
C TYR A 1 -11.59 -10.89 4.05
N LEU A 2 -12.36 -10.13 3.26
CA LEU A 2 -13.63 -10.62 2.68
C LEU A 2 -13.46 -11.92 1.87
N TYR A 3 -12.44 -11.97 1.01
CA TYR A 3 -12.07 -13.17 0.24
C TYR A 3 -10.56 -13.45 0.27
N THR A 4 -9.82 -12.77 1.16
CA THR A 4 -8.37 -12.94 1.25
C THR A 4 -8.05 -14.28 1.91
N PRO A 5 -7.27 -15.17 1.26
CA PRO A 5 -6.83 -16.41 1.90
C PRO A 5 -6.01 -16.12 3.16
N GLN A 6 -6.19 -16.93 4.21
CA GLN A 6 -5.51 -16.71 5.49
C GLN A 6 -3.99 -16.73 5.36
N ARG A 7 -3.43 -17.61 4.51
CA ARG A 7 -1.97 -17.68 4.27
C ARG A 7 -1.38 -16.34 3.79
N CYS A 8 -2.13 -15.59 2.97
CA CYS A 8 -1.67 -14.31 2.42
C CYS A 8 -1.54 -13.22 3.50
N LEU A 9 -2.26 -13.38 4.61
CA LEU A 9 -2.19 -12.49 5.77
C LEU A 9 -0.95 -12.77 6.63
N MET A 10 -0.26 -13.89 6.40
CA MET A 10 0.94 -14.29 7.13
C MET A 10 2.19 -14.27 6.24
N CYS A 11 2.08 -13.81 4.99
CA CYS A 11 3.23 -13.67 4.10
C CYS A 11 3.91 -12.32 4.35
N PRO A 12 5.19 -12.31 4.78
CA PRO A 12 5.91 -11.08 5.04
C PRO A 12 6.54 -10.46 3.78
N ASP A 13 6.65 -11.25 2.71
CA ASP A 13 7.19 -10.76 1.44
C ASP A 13 6.15 -9.85 0.76
N TYR A 14 6.62 -8.66 0.42
CA TYR A 14 5.88 -7.64 -0.29
C TYR A 14 6.45 -7.36 -1.68
N SER A 15 7.78 -7.29 -1.79
CA SER A 15 8.46 -6.75 -2.97
C SER A 15 9.02 -7.85 -3.88
N ALA A 16 8.63 -9.11 -3.65
CA ALA A 16 9.23 -10.29 -4.27
C ALA A 16 10.74 -10.26 -4.06
N GLU A 17 11.17 -10.32 -2.80
CA GLU A 17 12.56 -10.05 -2.38
C GLU A 17 13.58 -11.00 -3.01
N PHE A 18 13.15 -12.19 -3.44
CA PHE A 18 13.98 -13.21 -4.09
C PHE A 18 13.98 -13.16 -5.62
N ALA A 19 13.24 -12.23 -6.24
CA ALA A 19 13.22 -12.10 -7.69
C ALA A 19 14.43 -11.30 -8.20
N ASP A 20 14.93 -11.68 -9.39
CA ASP A 20 15.95 -10.88 -10.09
C ASP A 20 15.45 -9.47 -10.42
N ILE A 21 14.19 -9.41 -10.87
CA ILE A 21 13.47 -8.21 -11.26
C ILE A 21 12.10 -8.28 -10.60
N SER A 22 11.74 -7.27 -9.82
CA SER A 22 10.40 -7.07 -9.30
C SER A 22 9.76 -5.86 -9.94
N VAL A 23 8.47 -5.95 -10.25
CA VAL A 23 7.70 -4.88 -10.87
C VAL A 23 6.47 -4.61 -10.01
N SER A 24 6.15 -3.35 -9.78
CA SER A 24 4.94 -2.92 -9.06
C SER A 24 4.35 -1.67 -9.69
N ASP A 25 3.05 -1.47 -9.54
CA ASP A 25 2.42 -0.22 -9.96
C ASP A 25 3.00 0.97 -9.19
N PHE A 26 3.17 2.11 -9.87
CA PHE A 26 3.68 3.33 -9.28
C PHE A 26 2.60 4.42 -9.17
N TRP A 27 1.67 4.24 -8.23
CA TRP A 27 0.55 5.16 -8.00
C TRP A 27 0.86 6.26 -6.97
N VAL A 28 1.92 7.05 -7.22
CA VAL A 28 2.30 8.17 -6.34
C VAL A 28 1.65 9.46 -6.80
N ARG A 29 1.16 10.26 -5.85
CA ARG A 29 0.58 11.58 -6.09
C ARG A 29 1.54 12.68 -5.67
N GLY A 30 1.63 13.73 -6.50
CA GLY A 30 2.35 14.94 -6.18
C GLY A 30 1.68 15.77 -5.09
N GLU A 31 2.31 16.88 -4.73
CA GLU A 31 1.76 17.80 -3.71
C GLU A 31 0.46 18.47 -4.14
N ASP A 32 0.25 18.59 -5.46
CA ASP A 32 -0.97 19.06 -6.11
C ASP A 32 -2.10 18.00 -6.11
N GLY A 33 -1.83 16.81 -5.59
CA GLY A 33 -2.79 15.72 -5.47
C GLY A 33 -3.03 14.95 -6.77
N GLU A 34 -2.40 15.35 -7.87
CA GLU A 34 -2.42 14.64 -9.14
C GLU A 34 -1.40 13.50 -9.12
N TYR A 35 -1.61 12.48 -9.96
CA TYR A 35 -0.62 11.41 -10.10
C TYR A 35 0.64 11.95 -10.77
N LEU A 36 1.82 11.58 -10.26
CA LEU A 36 3.09 11.95 -10.89
C LEU A 36 3.22 11.33 -12.29
N HIS A 37 2.64 10.15 -12.49
CA HIS A 37 2.63 9.39 -13.73
C HIS A 37 1.21 8.91 -14.09
N PRO A 38 0.34 9.81 -14.59
CA PRO A 38 -1.04 9.47 -14.91
C PRO A 38 -1.18 8.47 -16.08
N GLU A 39 -0.17 8.36 -16.93
CA GLU A 39 -0.08 7.43 -18.06
C GLU A 39 0.02 5.95 -17.63
N GLY A 40 0.31 5.71 -16.36
CA GLY A 40 0.53 4.37 -15.82
C GLY A 40 1.97 3.94 -16.00
N THR A 41 2.78 4.12 -14.96
CA THR A 41 4.15 3.62 -14.89
C THR A 41 4.28 2.52 -13.85
N SER A 42 5.26 1.65 -14.07
CA SER A 42 5.63 0.62 -13.11
C SER A 42 6.99 0.93 -12.52
N MET A 43 7.08 0.79 -11.20
CA MET A 43 8.35 0.78 -10.50
C MET A 43 9.01 -0.58 -10.72
N VAL A 44 10.29 -0.55 -11.11
CA VAL A 44 11.09 -1.75 -11.34
C VAL A 44 12.26 -1.76 -10.36
N MET A 45 12.42 -2.86 -9.62
CA MET A 45 13.54 -3.09 -8.72
C MET A 45 14.35 -4.28 -9.25
N CYS A 46 15.64 -4.04 -9.51
CA CYS A 46 16.58 -5.06 -9.95
C CYS A 46 17.52 -5.44 -8.79
N ARG A 47 17.71 -6.74 -8.56
CA ARG A 47 18.53 -7.26 -7.44
C ARG A 47 19.75 -8.05 -7.87
N THR A 48 19.69 -8.72 -9.01
CA THR A 48 20.77 -9.61 -9.48
C THR A 48 21.38 -9.11 -10.78
N GLU A 49 22.62 -9.52 -11.03
CA GLU A 49 23.30 -9.23 -12.30
C GLU A 49 22.54 -9.80 -13.50
N ARG A 50 21.90 -10.96 -13.33
CA ARG A 50 21.05 -11.56 -14.37
C ARG A 50 19.89 -10.62 -14.73
N GLY A 51 19.18 -10.11 -13.72
CA GLY A 51 18.12 -9.14 -13.93
C GLY A 51 18.60 -7.87 -14.60
N GLN A 52 19.78 -7.38 -14.22
CA GLN A 52 20.35 -6.16 -14.76
C GLN A 52 20.67 -6.31 -16.25
N LYS A 53 21.29 -7.43 -16.64
CA LYS A 53 21.58 -7.75 -18.05
C LYS A 53 20.30 -7.78 -18.89
N VAL A 54 19.24 -8.42 -18.38
CA VAL A 54 17.93 -8.47 -19.07
C VAL A 54 17.35 -7.07 -19.24
N LEU A 55 17.31 -6.26 -18.17
CA LEU A 55 16.78 -4.89 -18.25
C LEU A 55 17.58 -4.00 -19.20
N GLN A 56 18.92 -4.15 -19.22
CA GLN A 56 19.77 -3.42 -20.15
C GLN A 56 19.48 -3.80 -21.60
N GLN A 57 19.42 -5.10 -21.92
CA GLN A 57 19.07 -5.58 -23.26
C GLN A 57 17.69 -5.08 -23.71
N MET A 58 16.70 -5.12 -22.81
CA MET A 58 15.36 -4.61 -23.10
C MET A 58 15.37 -3.11 -23.41
N ARG A 59 16.22 -2.32 -22.74
CA ARG A 59 16.40 -0.89 -23.03
C ARG A 59 17.11 -0.67 -24.37
N GLU A 60 18.17 -1.41 -24.64
CA GLU A 60 18.94 -1.32 -25.90
C GLU A 60 18.09 -1.68 -27.12
N LEU A 61 17.19 -2.67 -26.99
CA LEU A 61 16.24 -3.08 -28.02
C LEU A 61 15.00 -2.17 -28.10
N GLY A 62 14.87 -1.18 -27.21
CA GLY A 62 13.74 -0.24 -27.21
C GLY A 62 12.42 -0.81 -26.71
N TYR A 63 12.42 -1.95 -26.01
CA TYR A 63 11.20 -2.53 -25.43
C TYR A 63 10.69 -1.76 -24.21
N ILE A 64 11.59 -1.11 -23.47
CA ILE A 64 11.24 -0.31 -22.30
C ILE A 64 12.01 1.01 -22.28
N THR A 65 11.35 2.04 -21.77
CA THR A 65 11.97 3.29 -21.35
C THR A 65 12.00 3.32 -19.83
N ALA A 66 13.16 3.60 -19.25
CA ALA A 66 13.33 3.61 -17.80
C ALA A 66 14.00 4.92 -17.37
N MET A 67 13.49 5.48 -16.27
CA MET A 67 14.06 6.65 -15.59
C MET A 67 14.48 6.27 -14.16
N PRO A 68 15.51 6.92 -13.60
CA PRO A 68 15.87 6.68 -12.20
C PRO A 68 14.73 7.11 -11.27
N LEU A 69 14.54 6.36 -10.19
CA LEU A 69 13.56 6.65 -9.15
C LEU A 69 14.26 6.90 -7.82
N GLY A 70 13.86 7.98 -7.13
CA GLY A 70 14.44 8.39 -5.86
C GLY A 70 13.91 7.59 -4.66
N LYS A 71 14.69 7.54 -3.58
CA LYS A 71 14.30 6.84 -2.34
C LYS A 71 12.95 7.34 -1.77
N GLN A 72 12.74 8.65 -1.75
CA GLN A 72 11.51 9.25 -1.20
C GLN A 72 10.26 8.84 -1.98
N GLU A 73 10.40 8.70 -3.30
CA GLU A 73 9.31 8.27 -4.18
C GLU A 73 8.95 6.80 -3.96
N VAL A 74 9.97 5.95 -3.77
CA VAL A 74 9.79 4.54 -3.38
C VAL A 74 9.09 4.42 -2.03
N GLU A 75 9.55 5.19 -1.03
CA GLU A 75 8.94 5.21 0.30
C GLU A 75 7.48 5.67 0.24
N ALA A 76 7.19 6.76 -0.48
CA ALA A 76 5.83 7.27 -0.65
C ALA A 76 4.88 6.23 -1.28
N SER A 77 5.40 5.43 -2.22
CA SER A 77 4.63 4.35 -2.85
C SER A 77 4.38 3.18 -1.87
N CYS A 78 5.38 2.80 -1.07
CA CYS A 78 5.35 1.56 -0.29
C CYS A 78 4.93 1.71 1.18
N ASP A 79 4.95 2.92 1.75
CA ASP A 79 4.76 3.17 3.19
C ASP A 79 3.48 2.54 3.76
N HIS A 80 2.38 2.66 3.01
CA HIS A 80 1.08 2.13 3.42
C HIS A 80 1.03 0.61 3.60
N LEU A 81 2.02 -0.13 3.06
CA LEU A 81 2.10 -1.59 3.09
C LEU A 81 3.14 -2.11 4.09
N TYR A 82 4.02 -1.23 4.58
CA TYR A 82 5.08 -1.60 5.51
C TYR A 82 4.53 -2.34 6.72
N ARG A 83 3.55 -1.76 7.43
CA ARG A 83 2.94 -2.41 8.60
C ARG A 83 2.22 -3.71 8.23
N ASP A 84 1.51 -3.71 7.10
CA ASP A 84 0.71 -4.84 6.65
C ASP A 84 1.52 -6.07 6.25
N LYS A 85 2.78 -5.85 5.85
CA LYS A 85 3.67 -6.89 5.34
C LYS A 85 4.86 -7.18 6.25
N ARG A 86 5.39 -6.19 6.96
CA ARG A 86 6.58 -6.36 7.82
C ARG A 86 6.26 -6.51 9.29
N VAL A 87 5.02 -6.21 9.73
CA VAL A 87 4.64 -6.24 11.16
C VAL A 87 3.45 -7.18 11.41
N SER A 88 2.30 -6.89 10.79
CA SER A 88 1.05 -7.63 10.98
C SER A 88 1.16 -9.15 10.76
N PRO A 89 1.93 -9.67 9.77
CA PRO A 89 2.09 -11.10 9.59
C PRO A 89 2.63 -11.81 10.83
N PHE A 90 3.62 -11.21 11.49
CA PHE A 90 4.29 -11.79 12.65
C PHE A 90 3.41 -11.78 13.90
N VAL A 91 2.59 -10.73 14.07
CA VAL A 91 1.54 -10.73 15.11
C VAL A 91 0.58 -11.90 14.92
N ARG A 92 0.15 -12.14 13.66
CA ARG A 92 -0.79 -13.23 13.34
C ARG A 92 -0.17 -14.61 13.50
N ILE A 93 1.11 -14.75 13.15
CA ILE A 93 1.88 -15.99 13.36
C ILE A 93 1.95 -16.30 14.86
N GLN A 94 2.35 -15.34 15.68
CA GLN A 94 2.41 -15.51 17.13
C GLN A 94 1.06 -15.88 17.75
N TRP A 95 -0.04 -15.24 17.31
CA TRP A 95 -1.37 -15.60 17.78
C TRP A 95 -1.79 -17.02 17.39
N ARG A 96 -1.40 -17.50 16.20
CA ARG A 96 -1.67 -18.89 15.79
C ARG A 96 -0.84 -19.88 16.59
N GLU A 97 0.43 -19.60 16.80
CA GLU A 97 1.32 -20.42 17.62
C GLU A 97 0.79 -20.52 19.05
N ALA A 98 0.35 -19.41 19.65
CA ALA A 98 -0.27 -19.39 20.97
C ALA A 98 -1.61 -20.16 21.03
N GLN A 99 -2.29 -20.33 19.90
CA GLN A 99 -3.50 -21.15 19.77
C GLN A 99 -3.18 -22.64 19.48
N GLY A 100 -1.91 -23.03 19.42
CA GLY A 100 -1.49 -24.39 19.04
C GLY A 100 -1.75 -24.72 17.58
N LEU A 101 -1.97 -23.72 16.72
CA LEU A 101 -2.19 -23.91 15.30
C LEU A 101 -0.87 -23.87 14.53
N SER A 102 -0.79 -24.66 13.46
CA SER A 102 0.35 -24.60 12.53
C SER A 102 0.53 -23.19 11.97
N ALA A 103 1.77 -22.70 12.01
CA ALA A 103 2.18 -21.38 11.55
C ALA A 103 3.52 -21.48 10.78
N PRO A 104 3.74 -20.61 9.77
CA PRO A 104 4.97 -20.63 8.99
C PRO A 104 6.16 -20.09 9.79
N GLN A 105 7.33 -20.69 9.61
CA GLN A 105 8.60 -20.24 10.16
C GLN A 105 9.45 -19.63 9.05
N TYR A 106 9.67 -18.32 9.10
CA TYR A 106 10.43 -17.60 8.07
C TYR A 106 11.91 -17.40 8.44
N HIS A 107 12.30 -17.67 9.70
CA HIS A 107 13.67 -17.49 10.20
C HIS A 107 14.29 -16.11 9.87
N LEU A 108 13.45 -15.08 9.78
CA LEU A 108 13.88 -13.71 9.49
C LEU A 108 14.36 -13.04 10.79
N PRO A 109 15.43 -12.21 10.74
CA PRO A 109 15.89 -11.43 11.88
C PRO A 109 14.98 -10.21 12.07
N ILE A 110 13.78 -10.45 12.56
CA ILE A 110 12.77 -9.41 12.80
C ILE A 110 12.62 -9.14 14.28
N SER A 111 12.47 -7.86 14.63
CA SER A 111 12.10 -7.47 15.99
C SER A 111 10.75 -8.08 16.35
N PRO A 112 10.59 -8.59 17.59
CA PRO A 112 9.30 -9.09 18.04
C PRO A 112 8.25 -7.97 17.98
N PRO A 113 7.01 -8.26 17.57
CA PRO A 113 5.93 -7.28 17.57
C PRO A 113 5.69 -6.69 18.96
N THR A 114 5.39 -5.40 18.98
CA THR A 114 5.12 -4.67 20.23
C THR A 114 3.67 -4.84 20.68
N LYS A 115 3.36 -4.47 21.93
CA LYS A 115 1.97 -4.44 22.44
C LYS A 115 1.07 -3.54 21.59
N GLU A 116 1.61 -2.45 21.05
CA GLU A 116 0.87 -1.57 20.14
C GLU A 116 0.50 -2.28 18.85
N ASP A 117 1.42 -3.07 18.28
CA ASP A 117 1.17 -3.86 17.07
C ASP A 117 0.05 -4.87 17.28
N HIS A 118 0.04 -5.55 18.44
CA HIS A 118 -1.06 -6.44 18.81
C HIS A 118 -2.40 -5.71 18.92
N ARG A 119 -2.42 -4.53 19.56
CA ARG A 119 -3.66 -3.71 19.68
C ARG A 119 -4.16 -3.29 18.30
N HIS A 120 -3.27 -2.78 17.46
CA HIS A 120 -3.62 -2.31 16.12
C HIS A 120 -4.15 -3.45 15.24
N GLU A 121 -3.48 -4.60 15.24
CA GLU A 121 -3.94 -5.78 14.50
C GLU A 121 -5.27 -6.30 15.06
N GLY A 122 -5.48 -6.26 16.38
CA GLY A 122 -6.73 -6.68 17.02
C GLY A 122 -7.92 -5.81 16.61
N LEU A 123 -7.74 -4.49 16.67
CA LEU A 123 -8.72 -3.52 16.18
C LEU A 123 -9.03 -3.75 14.70
N ARG A 124 -8.00 -3.96 13.88
CA ARG A 124 -8.18 -4.24 12.45
C ARG A 124 -9.00 -5.52 12.24
N GLN A 125 -8.67 -6.61 12.90
CA GLN A 125 -9.41 -7.88 12.78
C GLN A 125 -10.87 -7.74 13.22
N ALA A 126 -11.14 -6.92 14.24
CA ALA A 126 -12.50 -6.63 14.69
C ALA A 126 -13.35 -5.98 13.58
N THR A 127 -12.77 -5.05 12.79
CA THR A 127 -13.48 -4.45 11.63
C THR A 127 -13.88 -5.47 10.56
N PHE A 128 -13.22 -6.63 10.52
CA PHE A 128 -13.46 -7.68 9.54
C PHE A 128 -14.20 -8.90 10.11
N ILE A 129 -14.73 -8.84 11.33
CA ILE A 129 -15.42 -9.98 11.95
C ILE A 129 -16.60 -10.46 11.10
N PHE A 130 -17.34 -9.52 10.51
CA PHE A 130 -18.48 -9.79 9.63
C PHE A 130 -18.06 -10.38 8.28
N SER A 131 -16.80 -10.19 7.88
CA SER A 131 -16.29 -10.73 6.62
C SER A 131 -16.03 -12.24 6.67
N LYS A 132 -16.06 -12.86 7.86
CA LYS A 132 -15.74 -14.29 8.06
C LYS A 132 -16.90 -15.23 7.68
N ARG A 133 -18.16 -14.80 7.83
CA ARG A 133 -19.34 -15.64 7.58
C ARG A 133 -19.89 -15.41 6.16
N LYS A 134 -20.15 -16.49 5.40
CA LYS A 134 -20.59 -16.42 3.99
C LYS A 134 -21.82 -15.53 3.79
N TRP A 135 -22.86 -15.72 4.60
CA TRP A 135 -24.11 -14.96 4.49
C TRP A 135 -23.91 -13.46 4.79
N MET A 136 -23.03 -13.13 5.73
CA MET A 136 -22.71 -11.74 6.06
C MET A 136 -21.96 -11.06 4.91
N ARG A 137 -21.05 -11.78 4.23
CA ARG A 137 -20.42 -11.28 3.01
C ARG A 137 -21.45 -11.00 1.92
N GLN A 138 -22.37 -11.94 1.70
CA GLN A 138 -23.44 -11.78 0.71
C GLN A 138 -24.33 -10.59 1.05
N LEU A 139 -24.70 -10.41 2.32
CA LEU A 139 -25.44 -9.23 2.78
C LEU A 139 -24.68 -7.93 2.55
N MET A 140 -23.38 -7.88 2.91
CA MET A 140 -22.53 -6.72 2.65
C MET A 140 -22.49 -6.38 1.16
N LEU A 141 -22.25 -7.38 0.29
CA LEU A 141 -22.23 -7.18 -1.15
C LEU A 141 -23.59 -6.72 -1.69
N ALA A 142 -24.69 -7.30 -1.21
CA ALA A 142 -26.04 -6.88 -1.60
C ALA A 142 -26.30 -5.41 -1.23
N ILE A 143 -25.87 -4.96 -0.06
CA ILE A 143 -25.96 -3.54 0.35
C ILE A 143 -25.07 -2.67 -0.55
N PHE A 144 -23.81 -3.06 -0.78
CA PHE A 144 -22.88 -2.28 -1.60
C PHE A 144 -23.29 -2.15 -3.06
N PHE A 145 -23.91 -3.17 -3.64
CA PHE A 145 -24.41 -3.17 -5.02
C PHE A 145 -25.88 -2.74 -5.15
N SER A 146 -26.53 -2.37 -4.04
CA SER A 146 -27.86 -1.76 -4.10
C SER A 146 -27.79 -0.29 -4.51
N ARG A 147 -28.93 0.29 -4.88
CA ARG A 147 -29.07 1.76 -5.11
C ARG A 147 -28.59 2.59 -3.93
N PHE A 148 -28.74 2.08 -2.70
CA PHE A 148 -28.21 2.74 -1.51
C PHE A 148 -26.68 2.78 -1.53
N GLY A 149 -26.04 1.67 -1.90
CA GLY A 149 -24.59 1.57 -2.04
C GLY A 149 -24.03 2.50 -3.13
N GLU A 150 -24.75 2.67 -4.23
CA GLU A 150 -24.42 3.63 -5.29
C GLU A 150 -24.45 5.08 -4.76
N VAL A 151 -25.55 5.48 -4.10
CA VAL A 151 -25.68 6.82 -3.51
C VAL A 151 -24.60 7.05 -2.47
N PHE A 152 -24.37 6.09 -1.58
CA PHE A 152 -23.32 6.16 -0.57
C PHE A 152 -21.94 6.33 -1.20
N THR A 153 -21.65 5.59 -2.28
CA THR A 153 -20.39 5.69 -3.03
C THR A 153 -20.25 7.07 -3.67
N ALA A 154 -21.31 7.60 -4.28
CA ALA A 154 -21.31 8.93 -4.88
C ALA A 154 -21.06 10.04 -3.83
N VAL A 155 -21.71 9.96 -2.66
CA VAL A 155 -21.48 10.88 -1.53
C VAL A 155 -20.03 10.79 -1.05
N LYS A 156 -19.50 9.57 -0.89
CA LYS A 156 -18.11 9.35 -0.46
C LYS A 156 -17.10 9.91 -1.46
N MET A 157 -17.35 9.78 -2.77
CA MET A 157 -16.51 10.35 -3.81
C MET A 157 -16.52 11.88 -3.78
N ARG A 158 -17.69 12.50 -3.63
CA ARG A 158 -17.80 13.96 -3.43
C ARG A 158 -17.07 14.44 -2.17
N TYR A 159 -17.20 13.71 -1.06
CA TYR A 159 -16.48 14.01 0.18
C TYR A 159 -14.96 13.91 0.01
N LYS A 160 -14.47 12.87 -0.69
CA LYS A 160 -13.04 12.74 -1.01
C LYS A 160 -12.54 13.91 -1.85
N ALA A 161 -13.27 14.29 -2.90
CA ALA A 161 -12.93 15.44 -3.74
C ALA A 161 -12.89 16.74 -2.93
N PHE A 162 -13.89 16.98 -2.08
CA PHE A 162 -13.91 18.13 -1.17
C PHE A 162 -12.70 18.14 -0.21
N LYS A 163 -12.37 17.00 0.39
CA LYS A 163 -11.23 16.88 1.31
C LYS A 163 -9.90 17.11 0.59
N ALA A 164 -9.76 16.63 -0.64
CA ALA A 164 -8.60 16.89 -1.49
C ALA A 164 -8.46 18.38 -1.80
N ALA A 165 -9.53 19.02 -2.32
CA ALA A 165 -9.54 20.46 -2.60
C ALA A 165 -9.20 21.31 -1.35
N ARG A 166 -9.68 20.90 -0.17
CA ARG A 166 -9.35 21.57 1.10
C ARG A 166 -7.87 21.41 1.47
N ARG A 167 -7.23 20.27 1.19
CA ARG A 167 -5.79 20.06 1.41
C ARG A 167 -4.96 20.96 0.50
N LEU A 168 -5.31 21.02 -0.80
CA LEU A 168 -4.66 21.89 -1.77
C LEU A 168 -4.73 23.36 -1.38
N ARG A 169 -5.92 23.83 -0.97
CA ARG A 169 -6.09 25.21 -0.46
C ARG A 169 -5.22 25.50 0.77
N LYS A 170 -5.05 24.53 1.67
CA LYS A 170 -4.17 24.68 2.84
C LYS A 170 -2.69 24.72 2.45
N GLN A 171 -2.27 23.88 1.51
CA GLN A 171 -0.89 23.89 1.00
C GLN A 171 -0.58 25.19 0.24
N ALA A 172 -1.48 25.66 -0.62
CA ALA A 172 -1.33 26.94 -1.32
C ALA A 172 -1.16 28.11 -0.35
N LYS A 173 -1.97 28.18 0.72
CA LYS A 173 -1.81 29.18 1.79
C LYS A 173 -0.49 29.05 2.56
N LYS A 174 0.06 27.84 2.70
CA LYS A 174 1.34 27.59 3.36
C LYS A 174 2.51 28.06 2.48
N ARG A 175 2.46 27.77 1.18
CA ARG A 175 3.44 28.26 0.19
C ARG A 175 3.46 29.80 0.13
N GLN A 176 2.29 30.42 -0.02
CA GLN A 176 2.16 31.90 0.01
C GLN A 176 2.67 32.55 1.30
N LYS A 177 2.77 31.80 2.40
CA LYS A 177 3.34 32.27 3.67
C LYS A 177 4.84 31.98 3.82
N GLN A 178 5.40 31.04 3.05
CA GLN A 178 6.83 30.71 2.99
C GLN A 178 7.57 31.54 1.94
N ASP A 179 6.91 31.89 0.83
CA ASP A 179 7.48 32.71 -0.24
C ASP A 179 7.75 34.21 0.07
N PRO A 180 7.13 34.91 1.06
CA PRO A 180 7.45 36.31 1.34
C PRO A 180 8.79 36.51 2.06
N VAL A 181 9.59 35.45 2.27
CA VAL A 181 10.90 35.48 2.94
C VAL A 181 12.07 35.38 1.94
N LEU A 182 11.79 35.10 0.66
CA LEU A 182 12.83 34.96 -0.39
C LEU A 182 12.95 36.17 -1.33
N ASP A 183 12.14 37.22 -1.13
CA ASP A 183 12.11 38.44 -1.98
C ASP A 183 12.79 39.66 -1.30
N THR A 184 13.57 39.42 -0.25
CA THR A 184 14.39 40.43 0.43
C THR A 184 15.82 39.93 0.62
N GLN A 185 16.54 39.72 -0.48
CA GLN A 185 18.01 39.75 -0.54
C GLN A 185 18.47 40.41 -1.84
#